data_AF-A0A0S3RXX0-F1
#
_entry.id   AF-A0A0S3RXX0-F1
#
_cell.length_a   1.000
_cell.length_b   1.000
_cell.length_c   1.000
_cell.angle_alpha   90.00
_cell.angle_beta   90.00
_cell.angle_gamma   90.00
#
_symmetry.space_group_name_H-M   'P 1'
#
loop_
_entity.id
_entity.type
_entity.pdbx_description
1 polymer ?
#
loop_
_entity_poly.entity_id
_entity_poly.type
_entity_poly.pdbx_seq_one_letter_code
_entity_poly.pdbx_strand_id
1 'polypeptide(L)'
;MERERKDGKLWRELCEGLQLSWIIVNKKMKQAANLASWSPLGGQRHWPTDRDFVIRFGSVLPAKDILPCQVVECILIMKFRVVHTEEEGVQTSLKLTELSMQLEDMEGAHVNGRNSLHILKDALSSRRSKNYGEVLESCHMYSKVQNELKEEKMRNESRLDRLCILSGIAAFMTFWYCVL
;
A
#
# COMPACT_ATOMS: atom_id res chain seq x y z
N MET A 1 19.84 18.46 8.62
CA MET A 1 18.80 17.64 9.27
C MET A 1 18.47 16.50 8.34
N GLU A 2 19.25 15.43 8.47
CA GLU A 2 19.29 14.32 7.54
C GLU A 2 18.02 13.50 7.68
N ARG A 3 17.29 13.42 6.56
CA ARG A 3 16.41 12.30 6.24
C ARG A 3 17.27 11.03 6.38
N GLU A 4 17.18 10.32 7.50
CA GLU A 4 17.54 8.91 7.45
C GLU A 4 16.62 8.28 6.40
N ARG A 5 17.23 7.92 5.26
CA ARG A 5 16.62 7.21 4.15
C ARG A 5 15.95 5.93 4.68
N LYS A 6 15.15 5.28 3.83
CA LYS A 6 14.65 3.90 4.00
C LYS A 6 15.75 2.84 4.18
N ASP A 7 16.96 3.23 4.59
CA ASP A 7 18.18 2.44 4.75
C ASP A 7 18.80 2.58 6.16
N GLY A 8 18.16 3.36 7.06
CA GLY A 8 18.61 3.48 8.45
C GLY A 8 18.61 2.14 9.18
N LYS A 9 19.53 1.97 10.15
CA LYS A 9 19.69 0.71 10.91
C LYS A 9 18.37 0.25 11.54
N LEU A 10 17.70 1.17 12.24
CA LEU A 10 16.40 0.93 12.88
C LEU A 10 15.33 0.48 11.88
N TRP A 11 15.31 1.08 10.69
CA TRP A 11 14.32 0.74 9.67
C TRP A 11 14.49 -0.69 9.14
N ARG A 12 15.73 -1.13 8.90
CA ARG A 12 16.02 -2.51 8.50
C ARG A 12 15.63 -3.49 9.59
N GLU A 13 15.99 -3.20 10.84
CA GLU A 13 15.64 -4.04 11.99
C GLU A 13 14.12 -4.17 12.15
N LEU A 14 13.36 -3.10 11.92
CA LEU A 14 11.89 -3.14 11.94
C LEU A 14 11.32 -3.99 10.79
N CYS A 15 11.86 -3.87 9.58
CA CYS A 15 11.38 -4.64 8.43
C CYS A 15 11.75 -6.12 8.49
N GLU A 16 12.91 -6.44 9.05
CA GLU A 16 13.39 -7.83 9.17
C GLU A 16 12.84 -8.52 10.43
N GLY A 17 12.59 -7.76 11.50
CA GLY A 17 12.17 -8.27 12.80
C GLY A 17 10.66 -8.41 12.99
N LEU A 18 9.83 -7.72 12.20
CA LEU A 18 8.37 -7.76 12.35
C LEU A 18 7.72 -8.77 11.42
N GLN A 19 6.87 -9.62 12.00
CA GLN A 19 6.05 -10.59 11.27
C GLN A 19 4.59 -10.44 11.67
N LEU A 20 3.68 -10.55 10.70
CA LEU A 20 2.24 -10.40 10.92
C LEU A 20 1.47 -11.60 10.37
N SER A 21 0.62 -12.19 11.22
CA SER A 21 -0.42 -13.13 10.80
C SER A 21 -1.79 -12.51 11.04
N TRP A 22 -2.59 -12.38 10.00
CA TRP A 22 -3.91 -11.77 10.08
C TRP A 22 -4.96 -12.70 9.46
N ILE A 23 -5.82 -13.25 10.30
CA ILE A 23 -6.85 -14.21 9.89
C ILE A 23 -8.24 -13.60 9.97
N ILE A 24 -9.04 -13.82 8.94
CA ILE A 24 -10.48 -13.59 8.99
C ILE A 24 -11.15 -14.93 9.25
N VAL A 25 -12.08 -14.95 10.20
CA VAL A 25 -12.84 -16.14 10.59
C VAL A 25 -14.33 -15.88 10.38
N ASN A 26 -14.95 -16.69 9.54
CA ASN A 26 -16.41 -16.73 9.42
C ASN A 26 -16.96 -17.93 10.18
N LYS A 27 -17.48 -17.65 11.39
CA LYS A 27 -18.03 -18.68 12.29
C LYS A 27 -19.25 -19.40 11.71
N LYS A 28 -20.08 -18.71 10.91
CA LYS A 28 -21.28 -19.31 10.29
C LYS A 28 -20.90 -20.33 9.22
N MET A 29 -19.90 -20.00 8.40
CA MET A 29 -19.40 -20.88 7.34
C MET A 29 -18.35 -21.87 7.83
N LYS A 30 -17.89 -21.76 9.08
CA LYS A 30 -16.78 -22.54 9.66
C LYS A 30 -15.50 -22.48 8.81
N GLN A 31 -15.24 -21.31 8.24
CA GLN A 31 -14.09 -21.05 7.36
C GLN A 31 -13.20 -19.96 7.93
N ALA A 32 -11.91 -20.03 7.60
CA ALA A 32 -10.94 -19.01 7.94
C ALA A 32 -9.90 -18.87 6.82
N ALA A 33 -9.46 -17.64 6.58
CA ALA A 33 -8.40 -17.33 5.63
C ALA A 33 -7.35 -16.43 6.27
N ASN A 34 -6.08 -16.66 5.94
CA ASN A 34 -4.98 -15.75 6.27
C ASN A 34 -4.79 -14.78 5.10
N LEU A 35 -4.72 -13.48 5.41
CA LEU A 35 -4.60 -12.41 4.42
C LEU A 35 -3.27 -11.65 4.51
N ALA A 36 -2.37 -12.05 5.42
CA ALA A 36 -1.08 -11.41 5.59
C ALA A 36 0.02 -12.11 4.78
N SER A 37 0.93 -11.32 4.22
CA SER A 37 2.18 -11.75 3.56
C SER A 37 3.20 -12.38 4.51
N TRP A 38 2.92 -12.41 5.82
CA TRP A 38 3.84 -12.75 6.90
C TRP A 38 4.98 -11.75 7.09
N SER A 39 5.73 -11.46 6.03
CA SER A 39 6.79 -10.46 6.00
C SER A 39 6.29 -9.10 5.49
N PRO A 40 6.91 -7.99 5.92
CA PRO A 40 6.58 -6.65 5.42
C PRO A 40 6.77 -6.54 3.90
N LEU A 41 5.80 -5.90 3.23
CA LEU A 41 5.96 -5.45 1.83
C LEU A 41 6.80 -4.18 1.74
N GLY A 42 6.86 -3.45 2.85
CA GLY A 42 7.63 -2.22 3.00
C GLY A 42 6.97 -1.28 4.00
N GLY A 43 7.43 -0.04 4.02
CA GLY A 43 6.81 1.00 4.82
C GLY A 43 7.65 2.25 4.87
N GLN A 44 7.34 3.11 5.83
CA GLN A 44 7.94 4.43 5.96
C GLN A 44 7.68 5.01 7.34
N ARG A 45 8.46 6.04 7.67
CA ARG A 45 8.15 6.95 8.78
C ARG A 45 6.81 7.66 8.52
N HIS A 46 6.01 7.82 9.57
CA HIS A 46 4.70 8.45 9.53
C HIS A 46 4.75 9.83 10.20
N TRP A 47 4.12 10.83 9.58
CA TRP A 47 3.91 12.15 10.20
C TRP A 47 2.85 12.03 11.31
N PRO A 48 2.86 12.79 12.43
CA PRO A 48 3.66 13.99 12.73
C PRO A 48 5.00 13.75 13.41
N THR A 49 5.18 12.61 14.05
CA THR A 49 6.35 12.41 14.90
C THR A 49 7.40 11.61 14.18
N ASP A 50 8.63 11.99 14.44
CA ASP A 50 9.83 11.28 14.04
C ASP A 50 9.95 9.85 14.64
N ARG A 51 9.02 9.47 15.50
CA ARG A 51 8.95 8.15 16.14
C ARG A 51 7.79 7.30 15.63
N ASP A 52 6.93 7.84 14.77
CA ASP A 52 5.79 7.11 14.22
C ASP A 52 6.20 6.43 12.92
N PHE A 53 5.82 5.17 12.75
CA PHE A 53 6.14 4.34 11.58
C PHE A 53 4.87 3.65 11.07
N VAL A 54 4.83 3.42 9.76
CA VAL A 54 3.81 2.61 9.09
C VAL A 54 4.51 1.49 8.33
N ILE A 55 4.08 0.26 8.56
CA ILE A 55 4.48 -0.92 7.80
C ILE A 55 3.25 -1.51 7.10
N ARG A 56 3.44 -1.93 5.85
CA ARG A 56 2.44 -2.59 5.02
C ARG A 56 2.75 -4.08 4.94
N PHE A 57 1.72 -4.88 5.14
CA PHE A 57 1.66 -6.30 4.77
C PHE A 57 0.51 -6.46 3.78
N GLY A 58 0.41 -7.61 3.10
CA GLY A 58 -0.76 -7.81 2.26
C GLY A 58 -0.84 -9.15 1.57
N SER A 59 -1.86 -9.29 0.74
CA SER A 59 -2.08 -10.42 -0.15
C SER A 59 -2.85 -9.96 -1.39
N VAL A 60 -2.67 -10.67 -2.50
CA VAL A 60 -3.48 -10.45 -3.71
C VAL A 60 -4.68 -11.39 -3.67
N LEU A 61 -5.88 -10.84 -3.78
CA LEU A 61 -7.12 -11.60 -3.75
C LEU A 61 -7.81 -11.59 -5.12
N PRO A 62 -8.42 -12.71 -5.52
CA PRO A 62 -9.25 -12.74 -6.72
C PRO A 62 -10.52 -11.91 -6.49
N ALA A 63 -10.88 -11.14 -7.50
CA ALA A 63 -12.11 -10.34 -7.58
C ALA A 63 -12.83 -10.58 -8.92
N LYS A 64 -12.75 -11.82 -9.44
CA LYS A 64 -13.44 -12.25 -10.65
C LYS A 64 -14.94 -12.03 -10.50
N ASP A 65 -15.58 -11.53 -11.55
CA ASP A 65 -17.02 -11.22 -11.59
C ASP A 65 -17.49 -10.16 -10.58
N ILE A 66 -16.57 -9.52 -9.83
CA ILE A 66 -16.86 -8.45 -8.87
C ILE A 66 -16.32 -7.11 -9.37
N LEU A 67 -15.08 -7.09 -9.87
CA LEU A 67 -14.42 -5.90 -10.38
C LEU A 67 -13.89 -6.13 -11.80
N PRO A 68 -13.86 -5.09 -12.67
CA PRO A 68 -13.29 -5.18 -14.01
C PRO A 68 -11.83 -5.65 -14.00
N CYS A 69 -11.09 -5.30 -12.95
CA CYS A 69 -9.67 -5.61 -12.81
C CYS A 69 -9.37 -7.05 -12.35
N GLN A 70 -10.40 -7.82 -11.96
CA GLN A 70 -10.34 -9.24 -11.58
C GLN A 70 -9.44 -9.62 -10.39
N VAL A 71 -8.58 -8.73 -9.91
CA VAL A 71 -7.73 -8.89 -8.73
C VAL A 71 -7.72 -7.60 -7.92
N VAL A 72 -7.48 -7.74 -6.62
CA VAL A 72 -7.30 -6.62 -5.68
C VAL A 72 -6.14 -6.89 -4.73
N GLU A 73 -5.54 -5.82 -4.21
CA GLU A 73 -4.60 -5.91 -3.09
C GLU A 73 -5.38 -5.78 -1.78
N CYS A 74 -5.27 -6.79 -0.92
CA CYS A 74 -5.64 -6.69 0.48
C CYS A 74 -4.43 -6.20 1.26
N ILE A 75 -4.50 -4.96 1.74
CA ILE A 75 -3.41 -4.27 2.43
C ILE A 75 -3.71 -4.25 3.92
N LEU A 76 -2.74 -4.69 4.72
CA LEU A 76 -2.74 -4.58 6.17
C LEU A 76 -1.75 -3.49 6.57
N ILE A 77 -2.23 -2.48 7.26
CA ILE A 77 -1.46 -1.32 7.67
C ILE A 77 -1.25 -1.41 9.17
N MET A 78 0.02 -1.57 9.57
CA MET A 78 0.45 -1.56 10.95
C MET A 78 1.13 -0.23 11.24
N LYS A 79 0.53 0.60 12.10
CA LYS A 79 1.14 1.83 12.59
C LYS A 79 1.61 1.64 14.02
N PHE A 80 2.82 2.08 14.31
CA PHE A 80 3.37 2.01 15.65
C PHE A 80 4.29 3.19 15.93
N ARG A 81 4.54 3.42 17.21
CA ARG A 81 5.43 4.43 17.73
C ARG A 81 6.62 3.79 18.43
N VAL A 82 7.82 4.20 18.07
CA VAL A 82 9.05 3.85 18.78
C VAL A 82 9.09 4.67 20.08
N VAL A 83 9.07 3.99 21.22
CA VAL A 83 9.06 4.66 22.54
C VAL A 83 10.49 4.85 23.03
N HIS A 84 11.29 3.79 22.99
CA HIS A 84 12.72 3.78 23.31
C HIS A 84 13.52 3.13 22.19
N THR A 85 14.64 3.77 21.86
CA THR A 85 15.69 3.30 20.94
C THR A 85 16.98 3.27 21.74
N GLU A 86 17.79 2.24 21.56
CA GLU A 86 18.99 2.00 22.37
C GLU A 86 19.99 3.18 22.36
N GLU A 87 20.24 3.72 23.56
CA GLU A 87 21.60 3.89 24.06
C GLU A 87 21.75 2.85 25.18
N GLU A 88 22.75 1.97 25.09
CA GLU A 88 23.16 1.00 26.14
C GLU A 88 22.12 -0.06 26.57
N GLY A 89 21.81 -1.04 25.70
CA GLY A 89 21.37 -2.38 26.12
C GLY A 89 19.90 -2.57 26.52
N VAL A 90 19.01 -1.62 26.22
CA VAL A 90 17.56 -1.73 26.45
C VAL A 90 16.82 -2.07 25.16
N GLN A 91 16.07 -3.17 25.16
CA GLN A 91 15.24 -3.62 24.02
C GLN A 91 14.39 -2.49 23.42
N THR A 92 14.51 -2.27 22.10
CA THR A 92 13.68 -1.31 21.36
C THR A 92 12.21 -1.59 21.60
N SER A 93 11.50 -0.63 22.17
CA SER A 93 10.09 -0.78 22.54
C SER A 93 9.18 -0.09 21.54
N LEU A 94 8.24 -0.88 20.99
CA LEU A 94 7.26 -0.44 20.01
C LEU A 94 5.88 -0.39 20.64
N LYS A 95 5.18 0.73 20.47
CA LYS A 95 3.77 0.88 20.84
C LYS A 95 2.92 0.81 19.58
N LEU A 96 2.17 -0.27 19.39
CA LEU A 96 1.16 -0.34 18.33
C LEU A 96 0.11 0.76 18.54
N THR A 97 -0.12 1.59 17.52
CA THR A 97 -1.10 2.68 17.57
C THR A 97 -2.33 2.37 16.74
N GLU A 98 -2.15 1.70 15.60
CA GLU A 98 -3.24 1.33 14.70
C GLU A 98 -2.89 0.04 13.97
N LEU A 99 -3.92 -0.78 13.75
CA LEU A 99 -3.85 -1.90 12.83
C LEU A 99 -5.13 -1.88 12.00
N SER A 100 -5.00 -1.71 10.69
CA SER A 100 -6.12 -1.57 9.78
C SER A 100 -5.95 -2.44 8.54
N MET A 101 -7.08 -2.75 7.90
CA MET A 101 -7.14 -3.54 6.67
C MET A 101 -7.89 -2.74 5.61
N GLN A 102 -7.37 -2.74 4.40
CA GLN A 102 -7.91 -2.03 3.24
C GLN A 102 -7.88 -2.94 2.02
N LEU A 103 -8.83 -2.76 1.12
CA LEU A 103 -8.82 -3.41 -0.19
C LEU A 103 -8.70 -2.33 -1.25
N GLU A 104 -7.70 -2.44 -2.11
CA GLU A 104 -7.43 -1.51 -3.20
C GLU A 104 -7.46 -2.25 -4.55
N ASP A 105 -8.02 -1.60 -5.57
CA ASP A 105 -7.93 -2.07 -6.94
C ASP A 105 -6.57 -1.73 -7.58
N MET A 106 -6.39 -2.09 -8.85
CA MET A 106 -5.13 -1.83 -9.58
C MET A 106 -4.87 -0.34 -9.84
N GLU A 107 -5.89 0.51 -9.72
CA GLU A 107 -5.72 1.96 -9.81
C GLU A 107 -5.35 2.59 -8.45
N GLY A 108 -5.36 1.78 -7.38
CA GLY A 108 -5.14 2.22 -6.01
C GLY A 108 -6.38 2.83 -5.35
N ALA A 109 -7.57 2.64 -5.95
CA ALA A 109 -8.81 3.12 -5.36
C ALA A 109 -9.34 2.10 -4.33
N HIS A 110 -9.86 2.61 -3.22
CA HIS A 110 -10.48 1.76 -2.21
C HIS A 110 -11.74 1.08 -2.74
N VAL A 111 -11.82 -0.22 -2.55
CA VAL A 111 -13.00 -1.01 -2.89
C VAL A 111 -14.13 -0.67 -1.91
N ASN A 112 -15.33 -0.44 -2.43
CA ASN A 112 -16.49 -0.13 -1.58
C ASN A 112 -16.82 -1.30 -0.61
N GLY A 113 -17.61 -1.01 0.44
CA GLY A 113 -17.91 -1.98 1.49
C GLY A 113 -18.61 -3.25 0.98
N ARG A 114 -19.54 -3.14 0.02
CA ARG A 114 -20.27 -4.28 -0.54
C ARG A 114 -19.32 -5.22 -1.29
N ASN A 115 -18.54 -4.68 -2.22
CA ASN A 115 -17.60 -5.45 -3.03
C ASN A 115 -16.49 -6.03 -2.16
N SER A 116 -16.02 -5.28 -1.16
CA SER A 116 -15.04 -5.76 -0.19
C SER A 116 -15.53 -7.01 0.54
N LEU A 117 -16.79 -7.01 1.02
CA LEU A 117 -17.36 -8.18 1.69
C LEU A 117 -17.51 -9.39 0.76
N HIS A 118 -17.84 -9.17 -0.52
CA HIS A 118 -17.88 -10.25 -1.51
C HIS A 118 -16.50 -10.85 -1.76
N ILE A 119 -15.48 -10.02 -1.97
CA ILE A 119 -14.09 -10.46 -2.17
C ILE A 119 -13.58 -11.23 -0.95
N LEU A 120 -13.82 -10.70 0.25
CA LEU A 120 -13.42 -11.37 1.49
C LEU A 120 -14.16 -12.70 1.70
N LYS A 121 -15.44 -12.78 1.31
CA LYS A 121 -16.19 -14.03 1.33
C LYS A 121 -15.57 -15.06 0.39
N ASP A 122 -15.20 -14.66 -0.82
CA ASP A 122 -14.58 -15.57 -1.79
C ASP A 122 -13.18 -16.00 -1.31
N ALA A 123 -12.42 -15.09 -0.70
CA ALA A 123 -11.13 -15.40 -0.09
C ALA A 123 -11.21 -16.43 1.05
N LEU A 124 -12.34 -16.53 1.77
CA LEU A 124 -12.55 -17.57 2.80
C LEU A 124 -12.62 -18.99 2.23
N SER A 125 -12.94 -19.13 0.94
CA SER A 125 -12.93 -20.41 0.24
C SER A 125 -11.53 -20.81 -0.28
N SER A 126 -10.58 -19.87 -0.26
CA SER A 126 -9.20 -20.12 -0.68
C SER A 126 -8.49 -21.04 0.31
N ARG A 127 -7.64 -21.93 -0.22
CA ARG A 127 -6.77 -22.74 0.64
C ARG A 127 -5.76 -21.83 1.31
N ARG A 128 -5.52 -22.06 2.61
CA ARG A 128 -4.42 -21.42 3.34
C ARG A 128 -3.10 -21.79 2.65
N SER A 129 -2.49 -20.85 1.94
CA SER A 129 -1.11 -21.02 1.51
C SER A 129 -0.20 -20.98 2.74
N LYS A 130 0.70 -21.95 2.83
CA LYS A 130 1.83 -21.93 3.78
C LYS A 130 3.09 -21.38 3.12
N ASN A 131 3.03 -21.10 1.82
CA ASN A 131 4.13 -20.60 1.03
C ASN A 131 4.14 -19.07 1.08
N TYR A 132 4.74 -18.52 2.14
CA TYR A 132 4.84 -17.07 2.31
C TYR A 132 5.66 -16.40 1.20
N GLY A 133 6.62 -17.10 0.59
CA GLY A 133 7.41 -16.59 -0.53
C GLY A 133 6.56 -16.31 -1.77
N GLU A 134 5.66 -17.23 -2.12
CA GLU A 134 4.73 -17.06 -3.25
C GLU A 134 3.74 -15.91 -3.02
N VAL A 135 3.25 -15.73 -1.79
CA VAL A 135 2.38 -14.60 -1.43
C VAL A 135 3.15 -13.28 -1.56
N LEU A 136 4.37 -13.23 -1.05
CA LEU A 136 5.23 -12.05 -1.12
C LEU A 136 5.57 -11.68 -2.57
N GLU A 137 5.94 -12.67 -3.39
CA GLU A 137 6.23 -12.49 -4.81
C GLU A 137 4.99 -12.01 -5.58
N SER A 138 3.81 -12.57 -5.29
CA SER A 138 2.55 -12.12 -5.89
C SER A 138 2.26 -10.65 -5.57
N CYS A 139 2.49 -10.23 -4.32
CA CYS A 139 2.35 -8.82 -3.92
C CYS A 139 3.38 -7.92 -4.63
N HIS A 140 4.63 -8.36 -4.76
CA HIS A 140 5.65 -7.60 -5.50
C HIS A 140 5.29 -7.45 -6.98
N MET A 141 4.79 -8.51 -7.62
CA MET A 141 4.33 -8.46 -9.01
C MET A 141 3.14 -7.52 -9.17
N TYR A 142 2.16 -7.58 -8.25
CA TYR A 142 1.04 -6.64 -8.24
C TYR A 142 1.51 -5.19 -8.11
N SER A 143 2.39 -4.92 -7.14
CA SER A 143 2.95 -3.58 -6.92
C SER A 143 3.74 -3.07 -8.12
N LYS A 144 4.48 -3.96 -8.81
CA LYS A 144 5.21 -3.60 -10.03
C LYS A 144 4.26 -3.12 -11.13
N VAL A 145 3.20 -3.89 -11.42
CA VAL A 145 2.22 -3.52 -12.45
C VAL A 145 1.48 -2.22 -12.05
N GLN A 146 1.13 -2.07 -10.78
CA GLN A 146 0.51 -0.83 -10.28
C GLN A 146 1.42 0.39 -10.49
N ASN A 147 2.73 0.25 -10.25
CA ASN A 147 3.70 1.33 -10.48
C ASN A 147 3.84 1.66 -11.97
N GLU A 148 3.90 0.65 -12.85
CA GLU A 148 3.95 0.86 -14.30
C GLU A 148 2.73 1.64 -14.80
N LEU A 149 1.52 1.24 -14.39
CA LEU A 149 0.28 1.96 -14.73
C LEU A 149 0.29 3.41 -14.21
N LYS A 150 0.80 3.62 -13.00
CA LYS A 150 0.91 4.95 -12.40
C LYS A 150 1.91 5.83 -13.15
N GLU A 151 3.05 5.28 -13.55
CA GLU A 151 4.07 5.99 -14.34
C GLU A 151 3.54 6.41 -15.71
N GLU A 152 2.83 5.50 -16.41
CA GLU A 152 2.18 5.80 -17.68
C GLU A 152 1.15 6.93 -17.54
N LYS A 153 0.32 6.87 -16.49
CA LYS A 153 -0.67 7.91 -16.19
C LYS A 153 -0.02 9.26 -15.91
N MET A 154 1.00 9.30 -15.05
CA MET A 154 1.75 10.54 -14.77
C MET A 154 2.41 11.10 -16.03
N ARG A 155 2.93 10.23 -16.92
CA ARG A 155 3.49 10.66 -18.20
C ARG A 155 2.44 11.29 -19.11
N ASN A 156 1.24 10.71 -19.15
CA ASN A 156 0.14 11.26 -19.94
C ASN A 156 -0.36 12.61 -19.37
N GLU A 157 -0.58 12.69 -18.06
CA GLU A 157 -0.97 13.92 -17.37
C GLU A 157 0.08 15.03 -17.57
N SER A 158 1.37 14.70 -17.47
CA SER A 158 2.47 15.66 -17.73
C SER A 158 2.45 16.19 -19.17
N ARG A 159 2.08 15.37 -20.16
CA ARG A 159 1.93 15.82 -21.55
C ARG A 159 0.75 16.77 -21.72
N LEU A 160 -0.39 16.48 -21.08
CA LEU A 160 -1.58 17.32 -21.12
C LEU A 160 -1.34 18.66 -20.42
N ASP A 161 -0.69 18.65 -19.26
CA ASP A 161 -0.33 19.86 -18.52
C ASP A 161 0.58 20.78 -19.36
N ARG A 162 1.61 20.21 -20.00
CA ARG A 162 2.48 20.97 -20.91
C ARG A 162 1.72 21.57 -22.08
N LEU A 163 0.78 20.84 -22.69
CA LEU A 163 -0.05 21.36 -23.78
C LEU A 163 -0.95 22.50 -23.30
N CYS A 164 -1.54 22.35 -22.11
CA CYS A 164 -2.36 23.38 -21.47
C CYS A 164 -1.56 24.67 -21.23
N ILE A 165 -0.36 24.56 -20.64
CA ILE A 165 0.54 25.70 -20.39
C ILE A 165 0.89 26.41 -21.71
N LEU A 166 1.29 25.65 -22.75
CA LEU A 166 1.62 26.23 -24.06
C LEU A 166 0.42 26.93 -24.71
N SER A 167 -0.78 26.35 -24.59
CA SER A 167 -2.00 26.96 -25.12
C SER A 167 -2.35 28.26 -24.41
N GLY A 168 -2.15 28.33 -23.09
CA GLY A 168 -2.34 29.55 -22.30
C GLY A 168 -1.35 30.66 -22.67
N ILE A 169 -0.07 30.31 -22.86
CA ILE A 169 0.95 31.25 -23.35
C ILE A 169 0.59 31.78 -24.74
N ALA A 170 0.19 30.90 -25.66
CA ALA A 170 -0.21 31.29 -27.01
C ALA A 170 -1.41 32.25 -26.98
N ALA A 171 -2.46 31.93 -26.22
CA ALA A 171 -3.64 32.78 -26.07
C ALA A 171 -3.29 34.16 -25.48
N PHE A 172 -2.40 34.21 -24.49
CA PHE A 172 -1.92 35.47 -23.91
C PHE A 172 -1.16 36.31 -24.94
N MET A 173 -0.23 35.71 -25.70
CA MET A 173 0.51 36.41 -26.75
C MET A 173 -0.41 36.92 -27.86
N THR A 174 -1.40 36.13 -28.28
CA THR A 174 -2.40 36.56 -29.26
C THR A 174 -3.24 37.72 -28.73
N PHE A 175 -3.68 37.66 -27.47
CA PHE A 175 -4.42 38.76 -26.84
C PHE A 175 -3.60 40.05 -26.83
N TRP A 176 -2.32 39.98 -26.44
CA TRP A 176 -1.41 41.15 -26.48
C TRP A 176 -1.27 41.71 -27.89
N TYR A 177 -1.14 40.84 -28.90
CA TYR A 177 -1.01 41.26 -30.30
C TYR A 177 -2.30 41.87 -30.88
N CYS A 178 -3.47 41.48 -30.37
CA CYS A 178 -4.75 42.04 -30.83
C CYS A 178 -5.15 43.34 -30.12
N VAL A 179 -4.64 43.58 -28.91
CA VAL A 179 -4.95 44.79 -28.11
C VAL A 179 -3.95 45.93 -28.33
N LEU A 180 -2.69 45.61 -28.68
CA LEU A 180 -1.64 46.56 -29.01
C LEU A 180 -1.62 46.89 -30.51
#